data_AF-A0A950WVI1-F1
#
_entry.id   AF-A0A950WVI1-F1
#
_cell.length_a   1.000
_cell.length_b   1.000
_cell.length_c   1.000
_cell.angle_alpha   90.00
_cell.angle_beta   90.00
_cell.angle_gamma   90.00
#
_symmetry.space_group_name_H-M   'P 1'
#
loop_
_entity.id
_entity.type
_entity.pdbx_description
1 polymer ?
#
loop_
_entity_poly.entity_id
_entity_poly.type
_entity_poly.pdbx_seq_one_letter_code
_entity_poly.pdbx_strand_id
1 'polypeptide(L)'
;MNELTRRRFLQLTAGVGAVSAVPALRAQAMADDRDGSSQLPAGEWLGGDFHVHTTYSHDVWSGPGDDNTDAQDFYTLGWSPAEQIEIATTRLLDFVALTDHNRLDALHDPGYASDRLVLVPGYEHSLAGGHAGVFVPSVSGLTHVLKDATGATSFNGDAGIRNFIDQVHAMGGMTTLNHPFGGAVWKYNIPASVGMDAVEVWNSHWLARDDTVQF
;
A
#
# COMPACT_ATOMS: atom_id res chain seq x y z
N MET A 1 -31.25 -12.99 2.26
CA MET A 1 -29.98 -12.51 2.83
C MET A 1 -28.90 -13.39 2.25
N ASN A 2 -28.05 -12.84 1.37
CA ASN A 2 -27.02 -13.63 0.70
C ASN A 2 -25.70 -13.42 1.44
N GLU A 3 -25.38 -14.34 2.34
CA GLU A 3 -24.05 -14.46 2.95
C GLU A 3 -23.10 -15.19 1.99
N LEU A 4 -21.89 -14.65 1.83
CA LEU A 4 -20.82 -15.33 1.11
C LEU A 4 -20.00 -16.15 2.12
N THR A 5 -19.98 -17.47 1.96
CA THR A 5 -19.16 -18.36 2.80
C THR A 5 -17.67 -18.07 2.63
N ARG A 6 -16.89 -18.19 3.73
CA ARG A 6 -15.42 -17.97 3.85
C ARG A 6 -14.57 -18.50 2.69
N ARG A 7 -14.97 -19.61 2.06
CA ARG A 7 -14.27 -20.21 0.91
C ARG A 7 -14.36 -19.35 -0.37
N ARG A 8 -15.47 -18.62 -0.56
CA ARG A 8 -15.66 -17.68 -1.68
C ARG A 8 -15.03 -16.31 -1.42
N PHE A 9 -14.94 -15.87 -0.17
CA PHE A 9 -14.22 -14.63 0.18
C PHE A 9 -12.71 -14.77 -0.07
N LEU A 10 -12.10 -15.88 0.38
CA LEU A 10 -10.66 -16.14 0.15
C LEU A 10 -10.32 -16.39 -1.33
N GLN A 11 -11.25 -16.95 -2.12
CA GLN A 11 -11.07 -17.03 -3.57
C GLN A 11 -11.19 -15.67 -4.29
N LEU A 12 -11.77 -14.64 -3.63
CA LEU A 12 -11.88 -13.28 -4.15
C LEU A 12 -10.72 -12.38 -3.68
N THR A 13 -10.12 -12.63 -2.51
CA THR A 13 -9.10 -11.75 -1.93
C THR A 13 -7.66 -12.26 -2.02
N ALA A 14 -7.42 -13.55 -2.23
CA ALA A 14 -6.06 -14.11 -2.24
C ALA A 14 -5.31 -13.98 -3.58
N GLY A 15 -5.73 -13.11 -4.50
CA GLY A 15 -5.10 -13.09 -5.83
C GLY A 15 -5.41 -11.93 -6.76
N VAL A 16 -5.66 -10.71 -6.26
CA VAL A 16 -5.86 -9.58 -7.18
C VAL A 16 -5.05 -8.37 -6.74
N GLY A 17 -3.74 -8.47 -6.92
CA GLY A 17 -2.91 -7.34 -7.35
C GLY A 17 -2.84 -7.24 -8.88
N ALA A 18 -3.81 -7.83 -9.60
CA ALA A 18 -3.78 -7.95 -11.04
C ALA A 18 -4.54 -6.79 -11.71
N VAL A 19 -3.76 -5.86 -12.25
CA VAL A 19 -4.03 -5.09 -13.49
C VAL A 19 -5.50 -4.67 -13.69
N SER A 20 -5.88 -3.51 -13.16
CA SER A 20 -7.03 -2.77 -13.71
C SER A 20 -6.88 -1.25 -13.66
N ALA A 21 -5.64 -0.74 -13.72
CA ALA A 21 -5.32 0.68 -13.61
C ALA A 21 -5.24 1.43 -14.96
N VAL A 22 -5.86 0.93 -16.05
CA VAL A 22 -6.00 1.69 -17.31
C VAL A 22 -7.43 1.52 -17.86
N PRO A 23 -8.21 2.59 -18.07
CA PRO A 23 -9.57 2.51 -18.59
C PRO A 23 -9.72 1.73 -19.90
N ALA A 24 -8.68 1.76 -20.76
CA ALA A 24 -8.63 1.01 -22.02
C ALA A 24 -8.54 -0.52 -21.80
N LEU A 25 -7.83 -0.97 -20.76
CA LEU A 25 -7.67 -2.40 -20.44
C LEU A 25 -8.93 -2.98 -19.80
N ARG A 26 -9.68 -2.18 -19.03
CA ARG A 26 -10.98 -2.57 -18.45
C ARG A 26 -12.04 -2.90 -19.51
N ALA A 27 -12.09 -2.12 -20.59
CA ALA A 27 -13.05 -2.35 -21.68
C ALA A 27 -12.75 -3.64 -22.45
N GLN A 28 -11.47 -4.00 -22.55
CA GLN A 28 -11.01 -5.20 -23.26
C GLN A 28 -11.24 -6.48 -22.43
N ALA A 29 -10.92 -6.45 -21.13
CA ALA A 29 -11.18 -7.58 -20.23
C ALA A 29 -12.69 -7.90 -20.12
N MET A 30 -13.55 -6.88 -20.10
CA MET A 30 -15.01 -7.05 -20.02
C MET A 30 -15.66 -7.46 -21.35
N ALA A 31 -14.95 -7.30 -22.48
CA ALA A 31 -15.40 -7.73 -23.80
C ALA A 31 -15.09 -9.21 -24.04
N ASP A 32 -13.92 -9.69 -23.60
CA ASP A 32 -13.49 -11.09 -23.75
C ASP A 32 -14.32 -12.07 -22.89
N ASP A 33 -14.85 -11.63 -21.74
CA ASP A 33 -15.69 -12.46 -20.87
C ASP A 33 -17.07 -12.80 -21.47
N ARG A 34 -17.51 -12.10 -22.53
CA ARG A 34 -18.83 -12.31 -23.15
C ARG A 34 -18.83 -13.33 -24.30
N ASP A 35 -17.67 -13.70 -24.84
CA ASP A 35 -17.54 -14.61 -25.99
C ASP A 35 -17.16 -16.06 -25.60
N GLY A 36 -17.05 -16.35 -24.29
CA GLY A 36 -16.72 -17.70 -23.81
C GLY A 36 -15.30 -18.18 -24.15
N SER A 37 -14.47 -17.34 -24.77
CA SER A 37 -13.04 -17.56 -24.97
C SER A 37 -12.23 -16.86 -23.88
N SER A 38 -12.40 -17.25 -22.61
CA SER A 38 -11.62 -16.67 -21.51
C SER A 38 -10.20 -17.26 -21.48
N GLN A 39 -9.38 -16.98 -22.49
CA GLN A 39 -7.94 -16.92 -22.22
C GLN A 39 -7.71 -15.58 -21.54
N LEU A 40 -7.82 -15.58 -20.20
CA LEU A 40 -7.24 -14.51 -19.40
C LEU A 40 -5.84 -14.23 -19.96
N PRO A 41 -5.42 -12.96 -20.10
CA PRO A 41 -4.10 -12.63 -20.60
C PRO A 41 -3.05 -13.47 -19.89
N ALA A 42 -2.10 -14.03 -20.64
CA ALA A 42 -0.97 -14.70 -20.03
C ALA A 42 -0.28 -13.70 -19.09
N GLY A 43 -0.32 -13.98 -17.79
CA GLY A 43 0.27 -13.17 -16.74
C GLY A 43 1.07 -14.04 -15.79
N GLU A 44 2.04 -13.44 -15.12
CA GLU A 44 2.84 -14.09 -14.09
C GLU A 44 2.37 -13.64 -12.71
N TRP A 45 2.37 -14.57 -11.76
CA TRP A 45 2.13 -14.25 -10.35
C TRP A 45 3.43 -13.78 -9.72
N LEU A 46 3.44 -12.55 -9.25
CA LEU A 46 4.55 -11.99 -8.48
C LEU A 46 4.16 -11.91 -7.00
N GLY A 47 5.02 -12.43 -6.14
CA GLY A 47 4.92 -12.27 -4.70
C GLY A 47 5.64 -11.00 -4.27
N GLY A 48 5.00 -10.14 -3.50
CA GLY A 48 5.67 -8.94 -3.01
C GLY A 48 4.93 -8.27 -1.86
N ASP A 49 5.53 -7.18 -1.38
CA ASP A 49 5.03 -6.42 -0.25
C ASP A 49 4.95 -4.94 -0.61
N PHE A 50 3.74 -4.37 -0.55
CA PHE A 50 3.50 -2.97 -0.86
C PHE A 50 3.54 -2.06 0.38
N HIS A 51 3.68 -2.61 1.60
CA HIS A 51 3.50 -1.84 2.81
C HIS A 51 4.56 -2.19 3.87
N VAL A 52 5.76 -1.62 3.70
CA VAL A 52 6.90 -1.86 4.58
C VAL A 52 7.47 -0.55 5.09
N HIS A 53 7.58 -0.40 6.41
CA HIS A 53 8.21 0.77 7.03
C HIS A 53 9.69 0.52 7.32
N THR A 54 10.49 1.57 7.26
CA THR A 54 11.91 1.59 7.60
C THR A 54 12.12 2.44 8.84
N THR A 55 13.37 2.51 9.33
CA THR A 55 13.77 3.41 10.43
C THR A 55 13.56 4.90 10.14
N TYR A 56 13.12 5.29 8.94
CA TYR A 56 12.69 6.66 8.67
C TYR A 56 11.23 6.92 9.02
N SER A 57 10.40 5.90 9.21
CA SER A 57 9.01 6.10 9.65
C SER A 57 8.96 6.43 11.14
N HIS A 58 8.00 7.28 11.54
CA HIS A 58 7.86 7.75 12.93
C HIS A 58 7.35 6.68 13.91
N ASP A 59 6.96 5.50 13.41
CA ASP A 59 6.46 4.37 14.19
C ASP A 59 7.43 3.19 14.17
N VAL A 60 8.62 3.37 13.61
CA VAL A 60 9.68 2.36 13.56
C VAL A 60 10.88 2.80 14.38
N TRP A 61 11.09 2.09 15.48
CA TRP A 61 12.22 2.23 16.37
C TRP A 61 13.45 1.46 15.88
N SER A 62 14.56 2.19 15.73
CA SER A 62 15.87 1.71 15.28
C SER A 62 16.88 1.50 16.41
N GLY A 63 16.49 1.78 17.65
CA GLY A 63 17.34 1.61 18.83
C GLY A 63 17.57 2.90 19.63
N PRO A 64 18.45 2.89 20.64
CA PRO A 64 18.60 4.00 21.60
C PRO A 64 19.03 5.36 21.02
N GLY A 65 19.46 5.41 19.75
CA GLY A 65 19.84 6.63 19.05
C GLY A 65 18.77 7.18 18.11
N ASP A 66 17.57 6.59 18.09
CA ASP A 66 16.46 7.02 17.26
C ASP A 66 15.98 8.43 17.64
N ASP A 67 15.64 9.24 16.64
CA ASP A 67 15.16 10.61 16.78
C ASP A 67 13.67 10.77 16.49
N ASN A 68 12.99 9.71 16.05
CA ASN A 68 11.62 9.79 15.55
C ASN A 68 10.60 9.06 16.44
N THR A 69 11.04 8.06 17.23
CA THR A 69 10.21 7.25 18.12
C THR A 69 11.05 6.56 19.21
N ASP A 70 10.41 5.85 20.12
CA ASP A 70 11.05 5.07 21.18
C ASP A 70 10.53 3.62 21.22
N ALA A 71 11.10 2.81 22.11
CA ALA A 71 10.75 1.40 22.30
C ALA A 71 9.38 1.26 23.00
N GLN A 72 8.28 1.66 22.33
CA GLN A 72 6.93 1.56 22.88
C GLN A 72 6.43 0.12 22.91
N ASP A 73 6.69 -0.66 21.85
CA ASP A 73 6.17 -2.02 21.69
C ASP A 73 7.15 -2.93 20.94
N PHE A 74 7.00 -4.25 21.09
CA PHE A 74 7.87 -5.23 20.39
C PHE A 74 7.86 -5.05 18.86
N TYR A 75 6.74 -4.60 18.31
CA TYR A 75 6.55 -4.39 16.87
C TYR A 75 7.05 -3.03 16.37
N THR A 76 7.56 -2.15 17.24
CA THR A 76 8.23 -0.92 16.76
C THR A 76 9.65 -1.19 16.31
N LEU A 77 10.28 -2.30 16.67
CA LEU A 77 11.61 -2.66 16.16
C LEU A 77 11.59 -2.81 14.64
N GLY A 78 12.38 -2.01 13.93
CA GLY A 78 12.54 -2.14 12.49
C GLY A 78 13.96 -1.95 11.98
N TRP A 79 14.04 -1.79 10.66
CA TRP A 79 15.27 -2.01 9.89
C TRP A 79 15.49 -0.88 8.89
N SER A 80 16.75 -0.62 8.58
CA SER A 80 17.14 0.35 7.54
C SER A 80 16.60 -0.07 6.17
N PRO A 81 16.56 0.83 5.17
CA PRO A 81 16.14 0.47 3.81
C PRO A 81 16.88 -0.75 3.25
N ALA A 82 18.20 -0.79 3.40
CA ALA A 82 19.03 -1.91 2.93
C ALA A 82 18.66 -3.24 3.61
N GLU A 83 18.43 -3.23 4.92
CA GLU A 83 18.05 -4.41 5.68
C GLU A 83 16.63 -4.89 5.33
N GLN A 84 15.67 -3.99 5.11
CA GLN A 84 14.33 -4.37 4.64
C GLN A 84 14.36 -5.01 3.25
N ILE A 85 15.18 -4.47 2.34
CA ILE A 85 15.38 -5.04 1.00
C ILE A 85 16.03 -6.44 1.10
N GLU A 86 17.00 -6.65 1.99
CA GLU A 86 17.60 -7.96 2.22
C GLU A 86 16.60 -8.95 2.84
N ILE A 87 15.74 -8.50 3.76
CA ILE A 87 14.65 -9.32 4.32
C ILE A 87 13.68 -9.76 3.22
N ALA A 88 13.26 -8.84 2.34
CA ALA A 88 12.39 -9.17 1.21
C ALA A 88 13.08 -10.15 0.24
N THR A 89 14.37 -9.93 -0.04
CA THR A 89 15.19 -10.79 -0.90
C THR A 89 15.30 -12.21 -0.34
N THR A 90 15.62 -12.35 0.94
CA THR A 90 15.77 -13.65 1.62
C THR A 90 14.44 -14.40 1.78
N ARG A 91 13.31 -13.67 1.73
CA ARG A 91 11.96 -14.22 1.67
C ARG A 91 11.50 -14.59 0.26
N LEU A 92 12.35 -14.40 -0.75
CA LEU A 92 12.07 -14.71 -2.16
C LEU A 92 10.87 -13.93 -2.72
N LEU A 93 10.72 -12.66 -2.31
CA LEU A 93 9.79 -11.74 -2.96
C LEU A 93 10.35 -11.32 -4.34
N ASP A 94 9.46 -10.90 -5.22
CA ASP A 94 9.76 -10.32 -6.54
C ASP A 94 9.82 -8.79 -6.49
N PHE A 95 9.06 -8.18 -5.56
CA PHE A 95 9.04 -6.73 -5.38
C PHE A 95 8.82 -6.32 -3.92
N VAL A 96 9.26 -5.12 -3.58
CA VAL A 96 9.00 -4.47 -2.29
C VAL A 96 8.82 -2.97 -2.47
N ALA A 97 7.91 -2.38 -1.70
CA ALA A 97 7.75 -0.93 -1.55
C ALA A 97 8.11 -0.54 -0.11
N LEU A 98 9.07 0.38 0.04
CA LEU A 98 9.40 0.98 1.33
C LEU A 98 8.56 2.25 1.48
N THR A 99 7.60 2.24 2.39
CA THR A 99 6.49 3.18 2.44
C THR A 99 6.38 3.92 3.77
N ASP A 100 7.43 4.64 4.16
CA ASP A 100 7.46 5.39 5.42
C ASP A 100 6.36 6.47 5.50
N HIS A 101 5.89 6.76 6.72
CA HIS A 101 4.85 7.77 6.96
C HIS A 101 5.25 9.17 6.53
N ASN A 102 4.62 9.68 5.47
CA ASN A 102 4.82 11.05 4.96
C ASN A 102 6.30 11.43 4.79
N ARG A 103 7.14 10.47 4.39
CA ARG A 103 8.60 10.60 4.26
C ARG A 103 9.03 9.97 2.93
N LEU A 104 10.07 10.52 2.32
CA LEU A 104 10.65 10.00 1.06
C LEU A 104 12.13 9.59 1.25
N ASP A 105 12.63 9.68 2.48
CA ASP A 105 14.02 9.49 2.84
C ASP A 105 14.54 8.12 2.39
N ALA A 106 13.74 7.06 2.58
CA ALA A 106 14.08 5.73 2.10
C ALA A 106 14.34 5.68 0.59
N LEU A 107 13.61 6.45 -0.24
CA LEU A 107 13.81 6.45 -1.70
C LEU A 107 15.12 7.12 -2.13
N HIS A 108 15.75 7.88 -1.24
CA HIS A 108 17.01 8.59 -1.47
C HIS A 108 18.17 8.02 -0.64
N ASP A 109 17.90 6.99 0.16
CA ASP A 109 18.92 6.31 0.95
C ASP A 109 19.89 5.55 0.02
N PRO A 110 21.22 5.61 0.25
CA PRO A 110 22.18 4.86 -0.55
C PRO A 110 21.96 3.34 -0.54
N GLY A 111 21.28 2.82 0.48
CA GLY A 111 20.86 1.44 0.64
C GLY A 111 19.56 1.07 -0.10
N TYR A 112 18.85 2.03 -0.70
CA TYR A 112 17.70 1.77 -1.58
C TYR A 112 18.17 1.26 -2.94
N ALA A 113 18.67 0.03 -2.96
CA ALA A 113 19.18 -0.61 -4.16
C ALA A 113 18.97 -2.13 -4.08
N SER A 114 18.56 -2.73 -5.20
CA SER A 114 18.48 -4.17 -5.33
C SER A 114 18.80 -4.58 -6.77
N ASP A 115 19.50 -5.71 -6.92
CA ASP A 115 19.72 -6.40 -8.19
C ASP A 115 18.75 -7.58 -8.39
N ARG A 116 17.89 -7.85 -7.40
CA ARG A 116 16.98 -9.02 -7.36
C ARG A 116 15.51 -8.65 -7.26
N LEU A 117 15.19 -7.55 -6.57
CA LEU A 117 13.82 -7.08 -6.37
C LEU A 117 13.49 -5.91 -7.29
N VAL A 118 12.24 -5.86 -7.73
CA VAL A 118 11.66 -4.60 -8.19
C VAL A 118 11.38 -3.74 -6.97
N LEU A 119 12.10 -2.63 -6.85
CA LEU A 119 11.82 -1.62 -5.83
C LEU A 119 10.71 -0.70 -6.33
N VAL A 120 9.54 -0.77 -5.72
CA VAL A 120 8.38 0.05 -6.08
C VAL A 120 8.49 1.40 -5.35
N PRO A 121 8.61 2.53 -6.05
CA PRO A 121 8.67 3.84 -5.42
C PRO A 121 7.34 4.22 -4.81
N GLY A 122 7.34 4.60 -3.53
CA GLY A 122 6.13 4.98 -2.83
C GLY A 122 6.36 5.47 -1.42
N TYR A 123 5.28 5.83 -0.74
CA TYR A 123 5.25 6.20 0.67
C TYR A 123 3.85 5.95 1.25
N GLU A 124 3.72 5.85 2.58
CA GLU A 124 2.40 5.83 3.23
C GLU A 124 2.00 7.26 3.60
N HIS A 125 0.90 7.72 3.02
CA HIS A 125 0.37 9.04 3.31
C HIS A 125 -0.59 8.99 4.49
N SER A 126 -0.25 9.70 5.58
CA SER A 126 -1.13 9.84 6.73
C SER A 126 -2.14 10.96 6.50
N LEU A 127 -3.40 10.59 6.24
CA LEU A 127 -4.52 11.49 6.04
C LEU A 127 -5.17 11.84 7.40
N ALA A 128 -6.09 12.80 7.44
CA ALA A 128 -6.78 13.17 8.68
C ALA A 128 -7.64 12.03 9.29
N GLY A 129 -8.06 11.06 8.47
CA GLY A 129 -9.02 10.01 8.83
C GLY A 129 -8.64 8.62 8.33
N GLY A 130 -7.36 8.34 8.13
CA GLY A 130 -6.86 7.03 7.70
C GLY A 130 -5.50 7.15 7.03
N HIS A 131 -4.94 6.04 6.57
CA HIS A 131 -3.69 6.03 5.80
C HIS A 131 -3.88 5.48 4.40
N ALA A 132 -3.06 5.93 3.45
CA ALA A 132 -3.10 5.45 2.08
C ALA A 132 -1.69 5.26 1.52
N GLY A 133 -1.43 4.12 0.89
CA GLY A 133 -0.22 3.91 0.10
C GLY A 133 -0.28 4.76 -1.16
N VAL A 134 0.83 5.42 -1.48
CA VAL A 134 1.05 6.15 -2.73
C VAL A 134 2.19 5.47 -3.47
N PHE A 135 1.97 5.05 -4.70
CA PHE A 135 2.98 4.40 -5.53
C PHE A 135 3.08 5.08 -6.88
N VAL A 136 4.29 5.26 -7.41
CA VAL A 136 4.52 5.93 -8.70
C VAL A 136 5.45 5.12 -9.60
N PRO A 137 5.46 5.34 -10.93
CA PRO A 137 6.32 4.59 -11.85
C PRO A 137 7.82 4.78 -11.66
N SER A 138 8.27 5.88 -11.04
CA SER A 138 9.69 6.16 -10.82
C SER A 138 9.92 7.07 -9.60
N VAL A 139 11.06 6.91 -8.93
CA VAL A 139 11.49 7.80 -7.82
C VAL A 139 11.50 9.27 -8.26
N SER A 140 11.93 9.56 -9.50
CA SER A 140 11.92 10.91 -10.05
C SER A 140 10.51 11.52 -10.22
N GLY A 141 9.46 10.70 -10.27
CA GLY A 141 8.07 11.14 -10.32
C GLY A 141 7.53 11.58 -8.96
N LEU A 142 8.17 11.16 -7.86
CA LEU A 142 7.77 11.47 -6.48
C LEU A 142 8.85 12.31 -5.79
N THR A 143 8.82 13.61 -6.06
CA THR A 143 9.83 14.56 -5.56
C THR A 143 9.46 15.19 -4.21
N HIS A 144 8.20 15.06 -3.80
CA HIS A 144 7.68 15.61 -2.56
C HIS A 144 6.47 14.82 -2.11
N VAL A 145 6.23 14.83 -0.80
CA VAL A 145 4.99 14.34 -0.20
C VAL A 145 3.83 15.23 -0.64
N LEU A 146 2.71 14.63 -1.02
CA LEU A 146 1.53 15.36 -1.46
C LEU A 146 0.97 16.26 -0.37
N LYS A 147 0.44 17.41 -0.79
CA LYS A 147 -0.12 18.42 0.10
C LYS A 147 -1.44 18.93 -0.43
N ASP A 148 -2.34 19.29 0.48
CA ASP A 148 -3.59 19.94 0.14
C ASP A 148 -3.38 21.42 -0.22
N ALA A 149 -4.47 22.11 -0.54
CA ALA A 149 -4.43 23.53 -0.91
C ALA A 149 -3.94 24.46 0.22
N THR A 150 -3.88 23.97 1.47
CA THR A 150 -3.33 24.70 2.62
C THR A 150 -1.85 24.41 2.87
N GLY A 151 -1.28 23.46 2.13
CA GLY A 151 0.09 22.97 2.32
C GLY A 151 0.22 21.89 3.38
N ALA A 152 -0.89 21.34 3.88
CA ALA A 152 -0.90 20.27 4.88
C ALA A 152 -0.94 18.89 4.20
N THR A 153 -0.38 17.88 4.87
CA THR A 153 -0.48 16.46 4.43
C THR A 153 -1.76 15.79 4.94
N SER A 154 -2.47 16.41 5.88
CA SER A 154 -3.69 15.87 6.48
C SER A 154 -4.94 16.17 5.65
N PHE A 155 -5.00 15.66 4.42
CA PHE A 155 -6.19 15.80 3.57
C PHE A 155 -7.45 15.35 4.33
N ASN A 156 -8.47 16.20 4.33
CA ASN A 156 -9.67 16.02 5.16
C ASN A 156 -10.96 16.16 4.35
N GLY A 157 -11.98 15.40 4.77
CA GLY A 157 -13.29 15.34 4.13
C GLY A 157 -13.28 14.75 2.72
N ASP A 158 -14.47 14.53 2.18
CA ASP A 158 -14.68 13.85 0.90
C ASP A 158 -13.99 14.56 -0.28
N ALA A 159 -13.98 15.91 -0.28
CA ALA A 159 -13.30 16.69 -1.32
C ALA A 159 -11.77 16.61 -1.21
N GLY A 160 -11.23 16.57 0.02
CA GLY A 160 -9.80 16.37 0.26
C GLY A 160 -9.32 15.02 -0.25
N ILE A 161 -10.08 13.96 0.01
CA ILE A 161 -9.73 12.61 -0.47
C ILE A 161 -9.77 12.52 -1.99
N ARG A 162 -10.77 13.10 -2.65
CA ARG A 162 -10.78 13.15 -4.13
C ARG A 162 -9.56 13.89 -4.68
N ASN A 163 -9.23 15.06 -4.11
CA ASN A 163 -8.05 15.82 -4.51
C ASN A 163 -6.75 15.02 -4.28
N PHE A 164 -6.64 14.28 -3.18
CA PHE A 164 -5.49 13.39 -2.93
C PHE A 164 -5.36 12.33 -4.02
N ILE A 165 -6.46 11.61 -4.33
CA ILE A 165 -6.49 10.58 -5.39
C ILE A 165 -6.10 11.20 -6.74
N ASP A 166 -6.69 12.34 -7.09
CA ASP A 166 -6.43 13.04 -8.35
C ASP A 166 -4.95 13.45 -8.47
N GLN A 167 -4.31 13.90 -7.38
CA GLN A 167 -2.88 14.23 -7.37
C GLN A 167 -1.99 13.01 -7.63
N VAL A 168 -2.32 11.84 -7.05
CA VAL A 168 -1.58 10.60 -7.28
C VAL A 168 -1.75 10.13 -8.73
N HIS A 169 -2.98 10.13 -9.24
CA HIS A 169 -3.27 9.76 -10.63
C HIS A 169 -2.62 10.71 -11.65
N ALA A 170 -2.49 12.00 -11.33
CA ALA A 170 -1.79 12.97 -12.17
C ALA A 170 -0.29 12.65 -12.35
N MET A 171 0.33 11.94 -11.38
CA MET A 171 1.69 11.43 -11.49
C MET A 171 1.77 10.08 -12.23
N GLY A 172 0.64 9.56 -12.72
CA GLY A 172 0.52 8.19 -13.24
C GLY A 172 0.65 7.12 -12.15
N GLY A 173 0.49 7.53 -10.89
CA GLY A 173 0.60 6.66 -9.74
C GLY A 173 -0.70 5.92 -9.41
N MET A 174 -0.63 5.11 -8.37
CA MET A 174 -1.77 4.41 -7.79
C MET A 174 -1.85 4.63 -6.28
N THR A 175 -3.06 4.47 -5.77
CA THR A 175 -3.39 4.59 -4.35
C THR A 175 -3.90 3.28 -3.78
N THR A 176 -3.49 2.97 -2.55
CA THR A 176 -4.06 1.86 -1.78
C THR A 176 -4.66 2.40 -0.51
N LEU A 177 -5.88 1.96 -0.17
CA LEU A 177 -6.47 2.22 1.13
C LEU A 177 -5.81 1.27 2.14
N ASN A 178 -4.96 1.80 3.01
CA ASN A 178 -4.21 1.00 3.97
C ASN A 178 -5.04 0.69 5.21
N HIS A 179 -4.89 -0.54 5.71
CA HIS A 179 -5.48 -1.10 6.93
C HIS A 179 -6.80 -0.44 7.39
N PRO A 180 -7.86 -0.45 6.56
CA PRO A 180 -9.13 0.25 6.86
C PRO A 180 -9.80 -0.16 8.17
N PHE A 181 -9.45 -1.35 8.65
CA PHE A 181 -10.03 -2.00 9.83
C PHE A 181 -9.11 -1.96 11.06
N GLY A 182 -7.89 -1.43 10.95
CA GLY A 182 -6.89 -1.39 12.02
C GLY A 182 -7.02 -0.19 12.96
N GLY A 183 -5.95 0.11 13.72
CA GLY A 183 -5.93 1.21 14.69
C GLY A 183 -6.19 2.60 14.09
N ALA A 184 -5.83 2.81 12.82
CA ALA A 184 -6.12 4.02 12.04
C ALA A 184 -7.33 3.79 11.11
N VAL A 185 -8.48 3.42 11.68
CA VAL A 185 -9.74 3.13 10.95
C VAL A 185 -10.02 4.19 9.89
N TRP A 186 -10.35 3.74 8.67
CA TRP A 186 -10.73 4.61 7.57
C TRP A 186 -12.08 5.30 7.86
N LYS A 187 -12.07 6.63 8.01
CA LYS A 187 -13.23 7.43 8.46
C LYS A 187 -13.96 8.18 7.35
N TYR A 188 -13.56 7.98 6.10
CA TYR A 188 -14.17 8.65 4.96
C TYR A 188 -15.33 7.85 4.38
N ASN A 189 -16.29 8.54 3.77
CA ASN A 189 -17.44 7.88 3.16
C ASN A 189 -17.03 7.11 1.89
N ILE A 190 -17.71 5.98 1.63
CA ILE A 190 -17.48 5.16 0.43
C ILE A 190 -17.44 6.00 -0.86
N PRO A 191 -18.38 6.92 -1.15
CA PRO A 191 -18.34 7.71 -2.38
C PRO A 191 -17.12 8.62 -2.56
N ALA A 192 -16.41 8.96 -1.48
CA ALA A 192 -15.14 9.68 -1.58
C ALA A 192 -13.97 8.75 -1.91
N SER A 193 -14.07 7.49 -1.50
CA SER A 193 -13.01 6.47 -1.65
C SER A 193 -13.12 5.62 -2.93
N VAL A 194 -14.21 5.74 -3.70
CA VAL A 194 -14.45 4.99 -4.96
C VAL A 194 -13.35 5.19 -6.03
N GLY A 195 -12.48 6.20 -5.87
CA GLY A 195 -11.32 6.42 -6.74
C GLY A 195 -10.02 5.74 -6.31
N MET A 196 -9.96 5.11 -5.14
CA MET A 196 -8.79 4.34 -4.71
C MET A 196 -8.60 3.10 -5.60
N ASP A 197 -7.34 2.74 -5.89
CA ASP A 197 -7.03 1.68 -6.85
C ASP A 197 -7.00 0.28 -6.22
N ALA A 198 -6.66 0.21 -4.93
CA ALA A 198 -6.62 -1.01 -4.14
C ALA A 198 -7.05 -0.78 -2.69
N VAL A 199 -7.36 -1.87 -1.98
CA VAL A 199 -7.67 -1.86 -0.55
C VAL A 199 -6.89 -2.98 0.11
N GLU A 200 -6.19 -2.64 1.19
CA GLU A 200 -5.52 -3.62 2.03
C GLU A 200 -6.57 -4.42 2.81
N VAL A 201 -6.61 -5.73 2.57
CA VAL A 201 -7.56 -6.64 3.23
C VAL A 201 -6.98 -7.24 4.51
N TRP A 202 -5.67 -7.16 4.68
CA TRP A 202 -4.94 -7.67 5.82
C TRP A 202 -3.73 -6.81 6.09
N ASN A 203 -3.59 -6.35 7.32
CA ASN A 203 -2.43 -5.65 7.84
C ASN A 203 -2.20 -6.14 9.26
N SER A 204 -0.94 -6.16 9.71
CA SER A 204 -0.48 -6.74 10.99
C SER A 204 -0.11 -8.23 10.94
N HIS A 205 0.45 -8.69 12.05
CA HIS A 205 1.02 -10.02 12.24
C HIS A 205 -0.08 -11.07 12.12
N TRP A 206 0.25 -12.19 11.45
CA TRP A 206 -0.62 -13.36 11.45
C TRP A 206 -0.98 -13.86 12.85
N LEU A 207 -0.15 -13.59 13.86
CA LEU A 207 -0.43 -13.98 15.25
C LEU A 207 -1.24 -12.93 16.02
N ALA A 208 -1.31 -11.69 15.55
CA ALA A 208 -2.08 -10.59 16.14
C ALA A 208 -3.47 -10.45 15.51
N ARG A 209 -3.94 -11.51 14.85
CA ARG A 209 -5.24 -11.56 14.23
C ARG A 209 -6.34 -11.69 15.29
N ASP A 210 -7.32 -10.80 15.23
CA ASP A 210 -8.54 -10.88 16.05
C ASP A 210 -9.53 -11.97 15.56
N ASP A 211 -9.08 -12.95 14.78
CA ASP A 211 -9.94 -14.00 14.19
C ASP A 211 -10.09 -15.26 15.05
N THR A 212 -9.52 -15.28 16.27
CA THR A 212 -9.85 -16.30 17.28
C THR A 212 -11.00 -15.83 18.16
N VAL A 213 -12.23 -16.04 17.67
CA VAL A 213 -13.41 -16.13 18.55
C VAL A 213 -13.33 -17.48 19.27
N GLN A 214 -13.31 -17.47 20.61
CA GLN A 214 -13.47 -18.69 21.39
C GLN A 214 -14.87 -19.27 21.15
N PHE A 215 -14.93 -20.57 20.84
CA PHE A 215 -16.17 -21.35 20.83
C PHE A 215 -16.54 -21.80 22.25
#